data_AF-A0A5C8LI24-F1
#
_entry.id   AF-A0A5C8LI24-F1
#
_cell.length_a   1.000
_cell.length_b   1.000
_cell.length_c   1.000
_cell.angle_alpha   90.00
_cell.angle_beta   90.00
_cell.angle_gamma   90.00
#
_symmetry.space_group_name_H-M   'P 1'
#
loop_
_entity.id
_entity.type
_entity.pdbx_description
1 polymer ?
#
loop_
_entity_poly.entity_id
_entity_poly.type
_entity_poly.pdbx_seq_one_letter_code
_entity_poly.pdbx_strand_id
1 'polypeptide(L)'
;MRRLIKGIYFKICGLCMILCLFSHVLPAAAHEHGGDSATEIQMGPSELTMNTSIASLIFVLLVVVVLIFHLRSKSTLLSKMTGMMAAMTIAMVSSLLVGTIAGIVMEKLFLSTVIGVTFGMIIGYVSGKSLHLLASLDGMLAGLMGGMMGAMLGVMVISDFPTLSIIFMDIVLAVSMLVLYRLLDTEEILTG
;
A
#
# COMPACT_ATOMS: atom_id res chain seq x y z
N MET A 1 20.87 -18.28 -4.31
CA MET A 1 19.76 -17.58 -3.63
C MET A 1 19.07 -16.49 -4.48
N ARG A 2 19.78 -15.63 -5.22
CA ARG A 2 19.19 -14.57 -6.10
C ARG A 2 18.16 -15.04 -7.14
N ARG A 3 18.25 -16.27 -7.67
CA ARG A 3 17.32 -16.80 -8.70
C ARG A 3 15.95 -17.23 -8.15
N LEU A 4 15.89 -17.67 -6.89
CA LEU A 4 14.65 -18.11 -6.24
C LEU A 4 13.75 -16.92 -5.87
N ILE A 5 14.38 -15.78 -5.56
CA ILE A 5 13.72 -14.54 -5.12
C ILE A 5 13.14 -13.76 -6.31
N LYS A 6 13.83 -13.75 -7.47
CA LYS A 6 13.22 -13.30 -8.75
C LYS A 6 11.97 -14.11 -9.10
N GLY A 7 11.95 -15.40 -8.77
CA GLY A 7 10.78 -16.27 -8.97
C GLY A 7 9.61 -15.95 -8.04
N ILE A 8 9.88 -15.60 -6.78
CA ILE A 8 8.85 -15.17 -5.81
C ILE A 8 8.27 -13.80 -6.20
N TYR A 9 9.10 -12.85 -6.64
CA TYR A 9 8.63 -11.53 -7.09
C TYR A 9 7.90 -11.58 -8.43
N PHE A 10 8.34 -12.44 -9.36
CA PHE A 10 7.58 -12.73 -10.58
C PHE A 10 6.25 -13.40 -10.25
N LYS A 11 6.19 -14.26 -9.21
CA LYS A 11 4.95 -14.82 -8.69
C LYS A 11 4.06 -13.79 -7.99
N ILE A 12 4.61 -12.82 -7.26
CA ILE A 12 3.83 -11.75 -6.60
C ILE A 12 3.33 -10.75 -7.63
N CYS A 13 4.17 -10.32 -8.56
CA CYS A 13 3.79 -9.49 -9.70
C CYS A 13 2.77 -10.23 -10.59
N GLY A 14 2.98 -11.52 -10.83
CA GLY A 14 2.05 -12.40 -11.53
C GLY A 14 0.73 -12.62 -10.79
N LEU A 15 0.74 -12.78 -9.46
CA LEU A 15 -0.47 -12.89 -8.63
C LEU A 15 -1.22 -11.55 -8.58
N CYS A 16 -0.50 -10.43 -8.54
CA CYS A 16 -1.07 -9.09 -8.65
C CYS A 16 -1.71 -8.89 -10.03
N MET A 17 -1.07 -9.35 -11.11
CA MET A 17 -1.62 -9.35 -12.47
C MET A 17 -2.83 -10.30 -12.60
N ILE A 18 -2.80 -11.45 -11.92
CA ILE A 18 -3.90 -12.43 -11.87
C ILE A 18 -5.08 -11.90 -11.04
N LEU A 19 -4.83 -11.22 -9.91
CA LEU A 19 -5.87 -10.53 -9.13
C LEU A 19 -6.48 -9.38 -9.94
N CYS A 20 -5.66 -8.60 -10.67
CA CYS A 20 -6.12 -7.60 -11.64
C CYS A 20 -6.95 -8.21 -12.78
N LEU A 21 -6.60 -9.42 -13.26
CA LEU A 21 -7.35 -10.15 -14.28
C LEU A 21 -8.67 -10.73 -13.73
N PHE A 22 -8.68 -11.23 -12.49
CA PHE A 22 -9.89 -11.69 -11.82
C PHE A 22 -10.89 -10.54 -11.58
N SER A 23 -10.42 -9.31 -11.33
CA SER A 23 -11.27 -8.12 -11.26
C SER A 23 -11.79 -7.64 -12.63
N HIS A 24 -11.15 -8.03 -13.74
CA HIS A 24 -11.59 -7.70 -15.10
C HIS A 24 -12.55 -8.75 -15.69
N VAL A 25 -12.69 -9.91 -15.03
CA VAL A 25 -13.59 -11.02 -15.40
C VAL A 25 -14.75 -11.07 -14.40
N LEU A 26 -15.58 -10.02 -14.34
CA LEU A 26 -17.03 -10.19 -14.28
C LEU A 26 -17.74 -8.87 -14.62
N PRO A 27 -18.66 -8.86 -15.61
CA PRO A 27 -18.78 -7.76 -16.56
C PRO A 27 -20.06 -6.93 -16.37
N ALA A 28 -20.08 -5.77 -17.03
CA ALA A 28 -21.23 -5.17 -17.71
C ALA A 28 -22.63 -5.79 -17.44
N ALA A 29 -23.27 -5.35 -16.35
CA ALA A 29 -24.73 -5.25 -16.13
C ALA A 29 -24.88 -4.70 -14.69
N ALA A 30 -25.22 -3.43 -14.43
CA ALA A 30 -26.40 -2.75 -14.92
C ALA A 30 -26.14 -1.24 -15.10
N HIS A 31 -26.44 -0.77 -16.30
CA HIS A 31 -26.82 0.59 -16.59
C HIS A 31 -28.28 0.77 -16.12
N GLU A 32 -28.59 1.82 -15.35
CA GLU A 32 -29.74 2.75 -15.47
C GLU A 32 -29.50 3.88 -14.43
N HIS A 33 -29.11 5.07 -14.84
CA HIS A 33 -29.94 6.21 -15.25
C HIS A 33 -30.35 7.12 -14.08
N GLY A 34 -30.09 8.43 -14.27
CA GLY A 34 -30.90 9.51 -13.71
C GLY A 34 -30.45 10.03 -12.34
N GLY A 35 -29.97 11.27 -12.32
CA GLY A 35 -29.94 12.05 -11.09
C GLY A 35 -31.36 12.29 -10.57
N ASP A 36 -31.52 12.26 -9.25
CA ASP A 36 -31.94 13.43 -8.49
C ASP A 36 -31.90 13.13 -7.00
N SER A 37 -31.82 14.21 -6.24
CA SER A 37 -31.50 14.27 -4.82
C SER A 37 -32.50 13.53 -3.92
N ALA A 38 -31.96 13.05 -2.79
CA ALA A 38 -32.67 12.61 -1.58
C ALA A 38 -33.57 11.38 -1.76
N THR A 39 -33.12 10.24 -1.23
CA THR A 39 -33.68 9.56 -0.04
C THR A 39 -32.95 8.22 0.10
N GLU A 40 -32.65 7.89 1.35
CA GLU A 40 -32.00 6.68 1.85
C GLU A 40 -32.34 5.38 1.08
N ILE A 41 -31.35 4.83 0.39
CA ILE A 41 -31.14 3.38 0.33
C ILE A 41 -29.72 3.13 0.83
N GLN A 42 -29.69 2.74 2.09
CA GLN A 42 -28.65 1.96 2.73
C GLN A 42 -28.32 0.74 1.85
N MET A 43 -27.40 0.89 0.91
CA MET A 43 -26.66 -0.23 0.34
C MET A 43 -25.40 -0.35 1.18
N GLY A 44 -25.49 -1.16 2.24
CA GLY A 44 -24.32 -1.60 2.99
C GLY A 44 -23.23 -2.08 2.01
N PRO A 45 -21.95 -1.98 2.38
CA PRO A 45 -20.84 -2.28 1.48
C PRO A 45 -21.11 -3.65 0.87
N SER A 46 -21.27 -3.68 -0.45
CA SER A 46 -21.46 -4.92 -1.17
C SER A 46 -20.38 -5.89 -0.70
N GLU A 47 -20.75 -7.15 -0.42
CA GLU A 47 -19.84 -8.21 0.05
C GLU A 47 -18.51 -8.22 -0.74
N LEU A 48 -18.56 -7.79 -2.00
CA LEU A 48 -17.44 -7.60 -2.90
C LEU A 48 -16.42 -6.53 -2.43
N THR A 49 -16.85 -5.35 -1.99
CA THR A 49 -15.95 -4.28 -1.51
C THR A 49 -15.24 -4.70 -0.21
N MET A 50 -15.95 -5.40 0.68
CA MET A 50 -15.36 -5.94 1.90
C MET A 50 -14.33 -7.03 1.61
N ASN A 51 -14.64 -7.98 0.72
CA ASN A 51 -13.71 -9.05 0.38
C ASN A 51 -12.47 -8.53 -0.37
N THR A 52 -12.64 -7.52 -1.23
CA THR A 52 -11.54 -6.90 -1.99
C THR A 52 -10.61 -6.08 -1.07
N SER A 53 -11.16 -5.33 -0.13
CA SER A 53 -10.36 -4.56 0.83
C SER A 53 -9.57 -5.45 1.80
N ILE A 54 -10.15 -6.57 2.26
CA ILE A 54 -9.44 -7.57 3.07
C ILE A 54 -8.29 -8.20 2.28
N ALA A 55 -8.52 -8.57 1.01
CA ALA A 55 -7.49 -9.12 0.15
C ALA A 55 -6.33 -8.13 -0.08
N SER A 56 -6.63 -6.85 -0.35
CA SER A 56 -5.63 -5.79 -0.50
C SER A 56 -4.85 -5.56 0.81
N LEU A 57 -5.51 -5.52 1.98
CA LEU A 57 -4.81 -5.41 3.26
C LEU A 57 -3.82 -6.56 3.52
N ILE A 58 -4.23 -7.79 3.25
CA ILE A 58 -3.37 -8.98 3.39
C ILE A 58 -2.18 -8.88 2.43
N PHE A 59 -2.43 -8.44 1.18
CA PHE A 59 -1.39 -8.24 0.18
C PHE A 59 -0.39 -7.17 0.62
N VAL A 60 -0.85 -5.99 1.05
CA VAL A 60 -0.01 -4.91 1.57
C VAL A 60 0.86 -5.41 2.71
N LEU A 61 0.28 -6.11 3.69
CA LEU A 61 1.01 -6.60 4.85
C LEU A 61 2.08 -7.63 4.46
N LEU A 62 1.76 -8.54 3.54
CA LEU A 62 2.72 -9.51 3.00
C LEU A 62 3.87 -8.80 2.28
N VAL A 63 3.56 -7.84 1.41
CA VAL A 63 4.57 -7.07 0.66
C VAL A 63 5.48 -6.29 1.60
N VAL A 64 4.92 -5.62 2.62
CA VAL A 64 5.69 -4.89 3.63
C VAL A 64 6.66 -5.81 4.36
N VAL A 65 6.20 -6.98 4.81
CA VAL A 65 7.07 -7.95 5.51
C VAL A 65 8.19 -8.44 4.60
N VAL A 66 7.90 -8.74 3.34
CA VAL A 66 8.91 -9.15 2.34
C VAL A 66 9.93 -8.02 2.12
N LEU A 67 9.48 -6.77 2.02
CA LEU A 67 10.38 -5.64 1.81
C LEU A 67 11.28 -5.37 3.01
N ILE A 68 10.73 -5.42 4.23
CA ILE A 68 11.50 -5.27 5.46
C ILE A 68 12.56 -6.37 5.55
N PHE A 69 12.19 -7.62 5.23
CA PHE A 69 13.14 -8.74 5.23
C PHE A 69 14.24 -8.55 4.17
N HIS A 70 13.89 -8.09 2.97
CA HIS A 70 14.86 -7.80 1.91
C HIS A 70 15.83 -6.68 2.32
N LEU A 71 15.29 -5.59 2.87
CA LEU A 71 16.06 -4.44 3.33
C LEU A 71 17.02 -4.84 4.45
N ARG A 72 16.58 -5.68 5.38
CA ARG A 72 17.39 -6.22 6.48
C ARG A 72 18.47 -7.18 6.01
N SER A 73 18.21 -7.99 4.98
CA SER A 73 19.22 -8.87 4.40
C SER A 73 20.31 -8.12 3.63
N LYS A 74 20.05 -6.88 3.21
CA LYS A 74 20.93 -6.04 2.39
C LYS A 74 21.47 -4.83 3.14
N SER A 75 21.08 -4.61 4.39
CA SER A 75 21.37 -3.37 5.12
C SER A 75 22.86 -3.12 5.35
N THR A 76 23.69 -4.16 5.29
CA THR A 76 25.15 -4.04 5.44
C THR A 76 25.86 -3.49 4.19
N LEU A 77 25.22 -3.52 3.02
CA LEU A 77 25.78 -3.07 1.73
C LEU A 77 25.14 -1.77 1.21
N LEU A 78 24.11 -1.25 1.87
CA LEU A 78 23.38 -0.08 1.40
C LEU A 78 24.00 1.23 1.90
N SER A 79 24.08 2.22 1.01
CA SER A 79 24.42 3.59 1.39
C SER A 79 23.40 4.19 2.36
N LYS A 80 23.83 5.13 3.21
CA LYS A 80 22.96 5.80 4.20
C LYS A 80 21.76 6.48 3.53
N MET A 81 21.98 7.12 2.37
CA MET A 81 20.95 7.87 1.65
C MET A 81 19.87 6.94 1.06
N THR A 82 20.30 5.81 0.50
CA THR A 82 19.42 4.77 -0.05
C THR A 82 18.58 4.10 1.03
N GLY A 83 19.19 3.83 2.19
CA GLY A 83 18.46 3.31 3.35
C GLY A 83 17.34 4.25 3.81
N MET A 84 17.62 5.55 3.90
CA MET A 84 16.64 6.57 4.28
C MET A 84 15.46 6.61 3.29
N MET A 85 15.73 6.69 1.99
CA MET A 85 14.72 6.69 0.93
C MET A 85 13.86 5.42 0.94
N ALA A 86 14.47 4.26 1.19
CA ALA A 86 13.77 2.99 1.25
C ALA A 86 12.83 2.92 2.45
N ALA A 87 13.28 3.29 3.65
CA ALA A 87 12.45 3.30 4.85
C ALA A 87 11.25 4.26 4.69
N MET A 88 11.51 5.46 4.14
CA MET A 88 10.49 6.47 3.85
C MET A 88 9.42 5.95 2.89
N THR A 89 9.84 5.36 1.77
CA THR A 89 8.92 4.87 0.71
C THR A 89 8.06 3.72 1.24
N ILE A 90 8.66 2.76 1.96
CA ILE A 90 7.92 1.64 2.56
C ILE A 90 6.84 2.15 3.51
N ALA A 91 7.21 3.06 4.41
CA ALA A 91 6.28 3.58 5.42
C ALA A 91 5.17 4.41 4.77
N MET A 92 5.49 5.29 3.83
CA MET A 92 4.52 6.16 3.17
C MET A 92 3.51 5.36 2.34
N VAL A 93 3.97 4.46 1.46
CA VAL A 93 3.05 3.75 0.56
C VAL A 93 2.17 2.76 1.31
N SER A 94 2.71 2.05 2.31
CA SER A 94 1.92 1.13 3.13
C SER A 94 0.89 1.85 4.00
N SER A 95 1.25 2.97 4.63
CA SER A 95 0.33 3.76 5.45
C SER A 95 -0.73 4.49 4.63
N LEU A 96 -0.41 4.93 3.42
CA LEU A 96 -1.38 5.50 2.47
C LEU A 96 -2.49 4.50 2.16
N LEU A 97 -2.13 3.27 1.82
CA LEU A 97 -3.11 2.21 1.50
C LEU A 97 -3.97 1.85 2.71
N VAL A 98 -3.34 1.60 3.85
CA VAL A 98 -4.08 1.23 5.07
C VAL A 98 -4.98 2.38 5.52
N GLY A 99 -4.51 3.63 5.44
CA GLY A 99 -5.34 4.81 5.71
C GLY A 99 -6.51 4.93 4.73
N THR A 100 -6.29 4.71 3.44
CA THR A 100 -7.35 4.77 2.41
C THR A 100 -8.41 3.69 2.67
N ILE A 101 -7.99 2.45 2.93
CA ILE A 101 -8.90 1.34 3.22
C ILE A 101 -9.66 1.60 4.52
N ALA A 102 -8.99 2.08 5.57
CA ALA A 102 -9.64 2.45 6.83
C ALA A 102 -10.65 3.60 6.63
N GLY A 103 -10.35 4.55 5.75
CA GLY A 103 -11.25 5.66 5.41
C GLY A 103 -12.52 5.19 4.72
N ILE A 104 -12.38 4.23 3.79
CA ILE A 104 -13.49 3.61 3.08
C ILE A 104 -14.36 2.76 4.04
N VAL A 105 -13.75 2.01 4.97
CA VAL A 105 -14.50 1.09 5.84
C VAL A 105 -15.20 1.81 7.01
N MET A 106 -14.58 2.83 7.58
CA MET A 106 -15.09 3.44 8.83
C MET A 106 -15.88 4.73 8.62
N GLU A 107 -15.82 5.36 7.45
CA GLU A 107 -16.45 6.64 7.08
C GLU A 107 -16.09 7.85 7.99
N LYS A 108 -15.40 7.60 9.10
CA LYS A 108 -14.98 8.57 10.12
C LYS A 108 -13.51 8.92 9.92
N LEU A 109 -13.27 10.15 9.46
CA LEU A 109 -11.92 10.71 9.24
C LEU A 109 -10.98 10.53 10.43
N PHE A 110 -11.44 10.81 11.64
CA PHE A 110 -10.62 10.73 12.84
C PHE A 110 -10.12 9.30 13.12
N LEU A 111 -11.04 8.33 13.11
CA LEU A 111 -10.71 6.94 13.43
C LEU A 111 -9.80 6.32 12.36
N SER A 112 -10.10 6.59 11.09
CA SER A 112 -9.26 6.17 9.96
C SER A 112 -7.84 6.75 10.05
N THR A 113 -7.72 8.04 10.36
CA THR A 113 -6.42 8.70 10.50
C THR A 113 -5.61 8.09 11.64
N VAL A 114 -6.22 7.84 12.79
CA VAL A 114 -5.54 7.21 13.94
C VAL A 114 -5.01 5.83 13.56
N ILE A 115 -5.80 5.01 12.87
CA ILE A 115 -5.38 3.67 12.42
C ILE A 115 -4.23 3.79 11.41
N GLY A 116 -4.38 4.63 10.38
CA GLY A 116 -3.38 4.81 9.32
C GLY A 116 -2.04 5.33 9.86
N VAL A 117 -2.08 6.33 10.74
CA VAL A 117 -0.88 6.92 11.37
C VAL A 117 -0.21 5.91 12.30
N THR A 118 -0.98 5.22 13.15
CA THR A 118 -0.41 4.23 14.09
C THR A 118 0.27 3.10 13.32
N PHE A 119 -0.38 2.59 12.27
CA PHE A 119 0.17 1.56 11.41
C PHE A 119 1.44 2.04 10.67
N GLY A 120 1.38 3.24 10.07
CA GLY A 120 2.52 3.85 9.37
C GLY A 120 3.73 4.09 10.28
N MET A 121 3.49 4.53 11.51
CA MET A 121 4.55 4.76 12.49
C MET A 121 5.23 3.45 12.90
N ILE A 122 4.45 2.38 13.14
CA ILE A 122 4.99 1.05 13.46
C ILE A 122 5.83 0.53 12.30
N ILE A 123 5.32 0.59 11.06
CA ILE A 123 6.06 0.13 9.89
C ILE A 123 7.32 0.96 9.66
N GLY A 124 7.23 2.29 9.73
CA GLY A 124 8.37 3.18 9.55
C GLY A 124 9.47 2.96 10.58
N TYR A 125 9.08 2.69 11.84
CA TYR A 125 10.04 2.32 12.88
C TYR A 125 10.70 0.97 12.60
N VAL A 126 9.94 -0.06 12.26
CA VAL A 126 10.47 -1.42 12.02
C VAL A 126 11.35 -1.46 10.77
N SER A 127 10.95 -0.78 9.69
CA SER A 127 11.72 -0.70 8.45
C SER A 127 13.03 0.06 8.65
N GLY A 128 12.99 1.23 9.30
CA GLY A 128 14.16 2.06 9.54
C GLY A 128 15.13 1.50 10.61
N LYS A 129 14.62 0.76 11.61
CA LYS A 129 15.46 0.09 12.62
C LYS A 129 16.48 -0.87 12.00
N SER A 130 16.17 -1.44 10.83
CA SER A 130 17.08 -2.35 10.11
C SER A 130 18.28 -1.64 9.48
N LEU A 131 18.28 -0.31 9.43
CA LEU A 131 19.29 0.53 8.78
C LEU A 131 20.05 1.40 9.77
N HIS A 132 19.40 2.44 10.32
CA HIS A 132 19.96 3.35 11.32
C HIS A 132 18.84 4.21 11.95
N LEU A 133 19.12 4.86 13.09
CA LEU A 133 18.13 5.65 13.83
C LEU A 133 17.51 6.79 13.01
N LEU A 134 18.31 7.49 12.20
CA LEU A 134 17.85 8.61 11.36
C LEU A 134 16.83 8.14 10.29
N ALA A 135 17.08 7.01 9.61
CA ALA A 135 16.12 6.39 8.71
C ALA A 135 14.83 5.94 9.41
N SER A 136 14.89 5.53 10.68
CA SER A 136 13.66 5.22 11.44
C SER A 136 12.83 6.47 11.73
N LEU A 137 13.47 7.61 11.96
CA LEU A 137 12.80 8.89 12.17
C LEU A 137 12.10 9.36 10.89
N ASP A 138 12.82 9.36 9.76
CA ASP A 138 12.22 9.71 8.46
C ASP A 138 11.11 8.74 8.06
N GLY A 139 11.30 7.44 8.29
CA GLY A 139 10.25 6.44 8.07
C GLY A 139 9.01 6.69 8.91
N MET A 140 9.15 6.99 10.20
CA MET A 140 8.01 7.32 11.08
C MET A 140 7.28 8.58 10.63
N LEU A 141 8.02 9.66 10.31
CA LEU A 141 7.44 10.92 9.84
C LEU A 141 6.70 10.74 8.51
N ALA A 142 7.30 9.99 7.58
CA ALA A 142 6.67 9.68 6.30
C ALA A 142 5.43 8.78 6.46
N GLY A 143 5.47 7.81 7.37
CA GLY A 143 4.31 6.98 7.70
C GLY A 143 3.16 7.77 8.34
N LEU A 144 3.48 8.76 9.18
CA LEU A 144 2.50 9.68 9.75
C LEU A 144 1.84 10.54 8.65
N MET A 145 2.65 11.11 7.76
CA MET A 145 2.14 11.90 6.63
C MET A 145 1.30 11.05 5.68
N GLY A 146 1.76 9.85 5.34
CA GLY A 146 1.06 8.91 4.48
C GLY A 146 -0.26 8.44 5.07
N GLY A 147 -0.29 8.12 6.37
CA GLY A 147 -1.52 7.69 7.06
C GLY A 147 -2.60 8.78 7.07
N MET A 148 -2.22 10.03 7.33
CA MET A 148 -3.15 11.16 7.30
C MET A 148 -3.69 11.44 5.90
N MET A 149 -2.81 11.49 4.90
CA MET A 149 -3.23 11.72 3.51
C MET A 149 -4.08 10.56 2.97
N GLY A 150 -3.77 9.32 3.37
CA GLY A 150 -4.52 8.13 2.98
C GLY A 150 -5.92 8.13 3.56
N ALA A 151 -6.07 8.44 4.85
CA ALA A 151 -7.38 8.54 5.50
C ALA A 151 -8.27 9.60 4.84
N MET A 152 -7.70 10.76 4.50
CA MET A 152 -8.41 11.82 3.78
C MET A 152 -8.86 11.36 2.39
N LEU A 153 -7.97 10.71 1.63
CA LEU A 153 -8.31 10.13 0.33
C LEU A 153 -9.42 9.07 0.44
N GLY A 154 -9.35 8.20 1.45
CA GLY A 154 -10.34 7.14 1.64
C GLY A 154 -11.76 7.66 1.88
N VAL A 155 -11.90 8.70 2.71
CA VAL A 155 -13.21 9.31 2.97
C VAL A 155 -13.70 10.16 1.81
N MET A 156 -12.82 10.82 1.05
CA MET A 156 -13.25 11.58 -0.12
C MET A 156 -13.71 10.69 -1.27
N VAL A 157 -13.14 9.48 -1.42
CA VAL A 157 -13.45 8.61 -2.56
C VAL A 157 -14.58 7.62 -2.28
N ILE A 158 -15.09 7.55 -1.04
CA ILE A 158 -16.25 6.72 -0.68
C ILE A 158 -17.49 7.05 -1.53
N SER A 159 -17.67 8.32 -1.90
CA SER A 159 -18.88 8.83 -2.57
C SER A 159 -18.90 8.62 -4.08
N ASP A 160 -17.74 8.35 -4.70
CA ASP A 160 -17.63 8.21 -6.15
C ASP A 160 -17.49 6.73 -6.56
N PHE A 161 -16.32 6.13 -6.33
CA PHE A 161 -15.99 4.78 -6.78
C PHE A 161 -14.98 4.09 -5.83
N PRO A 162 -15.43 3.52 -4.69
CA PRO A 162 -14.53 2.95 -3.68
C PRO A 162 -13.73 1.75 -4.19
N THR A 163 -14.29 0.92 -5.07
CA THR A 163 -13.58 -0.26 -5.61
C THR A 163 -12.48 0.14 -6.59
N LEU A 164 -12.72 1.10 -7.48
CA LEU A 164 -11.73 1.56 -8.46
C LEU A 164 -10.55 2.26 -7.78
N SER A 165 -10.80 2.99 -6.70
CA SER A 165 -9.74 3.70 -5.98
C SER A 165 -8.79 2.75 -5.25
N ILE A 166 -9.33 1.67 -4.66
CA ILE A 166 -8.51 0.60 -4.07
C ILE A 166 -7.61 -0.03 -5.14
N ILE A 167 -8.17 -0.38 -6.30
CA ILE A 167 -7.40 -0.95 -7.41
C ILE A 167 -6.32 0.02 -7.90
N PHE A 168 -6.64 1.30 -8.04
CA PHE A 168 -5.67 2.32 -8.43
C PHE A 168 -4.52 2.43 -7.43
N MET A 169 -4.82 2.41 -6.12
CA MET A 169 -3.80 2.47 -5.09
C MET A 169 -2.93 1.19 -5.05
N ASP A 170 -3.52 0.02 -5.32
CA ASP A 170 -2.76 -1.23 -5.47
C ASP A 170 -1.79 -1.18 -6.66
N ILE A 171 -2.19 -0.55 -7.78
CA ILE A 171 -1.30 -0.31 -8.92
C ILE A 171 -0.15 0.63 -8.52
N VAL A 172 -0.45 1.73 -7.81
CA VAL A 172 0.57 2.66 -7.31
C VAL A 172 1.55 1.95 -6.35
N LEU A 173 1.06 1.06 -5.50
CA LEU A 173 1.92 0.19 -4.68
C LEU A 173 2.83 -0.67 -5.55
N ALA A 174 2.27 -1.37 -6.55
CA ALA A 174 3.06 -2.25 -7.41
C ALA A 174 4.17 -1.49 -8.16
N VAL A 175 3.85 -0.30 -8.69
CA VAL A 175 4.82 0.55 -9.40
C VAL A 175 5.88 1.09 -8.46
N SER A 176 5.50 1.64 -7.30
CA SER A 176 6.47 2.17 -6.32
C SER A 176 7.41 1.09 -5.81
N MET A 177 6.90 -0.13 -5.59
CA MET A 177 7.69 -1.30 -5.23
C MET A 177 8.67 -1.71 -6.33
N LEU A 178 8.24 -1.68 -7.58
CA LEU A 178 9.10 -1.96 -8.73
C LEU A 178 10.25 -0.95 -8.79
N VAL A 179 9.95 0.35 -8.65
CA VAL A 179 10.96 1.42 -8.68
C VAL A 179 11.94 1.26 -7.52
N LEU A 180 11.44 1.01 -6.31
CA LEU A 180 12.29 0.81 -5.14
C LEU A 180 13.23 -0.39 -5.31
N TYR A 181 12.72 -1.50 -5.87
CA TYR A 181 13.55 -2.66 -6.20
C TYR A 181 14.65 -2.31 -7.21
N ARG A 182 14.34 -1.56 -8.28
CA ARG A 182 15.35 -1.14 -9.26
C ARG A 182 16.42 -0.26 -8.64
N LEU A 183 16.02 0.61 -7.70
CA LEU A 183 16.94 1.48 -6.97
C LEU A 183 17.91 0.65 -6.10
N LEU A 184 17.38 -0.31 -5.34
CA LEU A 184 18.20 -1.23 -4.53
C LEU A 184 19.15 -2.09 -5.37
N ASP A 185 18.67 -2.65 -6.49
CA ASP A 185 19.49 -3.46 -7.39
C ASP A 185 20.62 -2.63 -8.03
N THR A 186 20.36 -1.37 -8.38
CA THR A 186 21.36 -0.48 -9.00
C THR A 186 22.46 -0.11 -8.00
N GLU A 187 22.09 0.22 -6.77
CA GLU A 187 23.03 0.53 -5.69
C GLU A 187 23.93 -0.66 -5.32
N GLU A 188 23.37 -1.88 -5.33
CA GLU A 188 24.16 -3.09 -5.11
C GLU A 188 25.23 -3.30 -6.20
N ILE A 189 24.92 -2.97 -7.46
CA ILE A 189 25.88 -3.08 -8.58
C ILE A 189 26.97 -2.00 -8.49
N LEU A 190 26.65 -0.80 -8.00
CA LEU A 190 27.61 0.31 -7.91
C LEU A 190 28.62 0.14 -6.76
N THR A 191 28.22 -0.56 -5.70
CA THR A 191 28.99 -0.65 -4.44
C THR A 191 29.69 -2.00 -4.24
N GLY A 192 29.38 -3.01 -5.05
CA GLY A 192 29.97 -4.37 -5.00
C GLY A 192 30.91 -4.65 -6.16
#